data_AF-A0A7C1VH65-F1
#
_entry.id   AF-A0A7C1VH65-F1
#
_cell.length_a   1.000
_cell.length_b   1.000
_cell.length_c   1.000
_cell.angle_alpha   90.00
_cell.angle_beta   90.00
_cell.angle_gamma   90.00
#
_symmetry.space_group_name_H-M   'P 1'
#
loop_
_entity.id
_entity.type
_entity.pdbx_description
1 polymer ?
#
loop_
_entity_poly.entity_id
_entity_poly.type
_entity_poly.pdbx_seq_one_letter_code
_entity_poly.pdbx_strand_id
1 'polypeptide(L)'
;MAQFETPERFAGKTLSQIRNEAGAAFRPDVLEKFIGLAPNTVLKAGQSFSGDFDPGSGEFQFLSSQFDPGGTAQTAFGARQKEEEQGFLTALKGKIAGQEKLGVAAERIGGKLDLPGLRQSAFDLTTTLKGIPEAVLTASKEFGLSAPQIQGRIASEQARIAPRAQEATAQAQFGEAELGRRLGLLIAEQSKELRPDFEAQLPLLQDRLAREQSNYQQDKQNELTLLLTNMSQGFQASQADLDRVNILAREESAYEQSLEKIKFSTDESLREAKGLQELKGTGAGASDIGKYFQPQQTQGIQSLWISPYLNQ
;
A
#
# COMPACT_ATOMS: atom_id res chain seq x y z
N MET A 1 9.27 -36.10 -13.17
CA MET A 1 8.05 -36.66 -13.77
C MET A 1 7.11 -35.58 -14.26
N ALA A 2 6.89 -35.52 -15.57
CA ALA A 2 5.83 -34.73 -16.16
C ALA A 2 4.53 -35.54 -16.17
N GLN A 3 3.40 -34.87 -15.95
CA GLN A 3 2.07 -35.47 -15.96
C GLN A 3 1.28 -34.89 -17.14
N PHE A 4 0.60 -35.76 -17.87
CA PHE A 4 -0.20 -35.42 -19.04
C PHE A 4 -1.58 -36.03 -18.91
N GLU A 5 -2.57 -35.45 -19.59
CA GLU A 5 -3.94 -35.95 -19.59
C GLU A 5 -4.45 -36.12 -21.01
N THR A 6 -5.17 -37.21 -21.24
CA THR A 6 -5.75 -37.49 -22.55
C THR A 6 -6.88 -36.48 -22.84
N PRO A 7 -6.73 -35.60 -23.84
CA PRO A 7 -7.80 -34.67 -24.23
C PRO A 7 -8.97 -35.42 -24.86
N GLU A 8 -10.18 -34.85 -24.79
CA GLU A 8 -11.40 -35.46 -25.36
C GLU A 8 -11.27 -35.84 -26.84
N ARG A 9 -10.56 -35.04 -27.65
CA ARG A 9 -10.33 -35.32 -29.08
C ARG A 9 -9.57 -36.62 -29.37
N PHE A 10 -8.87 -37.16 -28.37
CA PHE A 10 -8.12 -38.41 -28.47
C PHE A 10 -8.77 -39.56 -27.69
N ALA A 11 -9.92 -39.34 -27.07
CA ALA A 11 -10.69 -40.40 -26.44
C ALA A 11 -11.14 -41.43 -27.48
N GLY A 12 -11.01 -42.72 -27.15
CA GLY A 12 -11.35 -43.81 -28.05
C GLY A 12 -10.29 -44.13 -29.10
N LYS A 13 -9.17 -43.38 -29.13
CA LYS A 13 -8.05 -43.62 -30.05
C LYS A 13 -6.87 -44.28 -29.34
N THR A 14 -6.06 -44.99 -30.10
CA THR A 14 -4.78 -45.56 -29.63
C THR A 14 -3.61 -44.64 -29.96
N LEU A 15 -2.48 -44.78 -29.26
CA LEU A 15 -1.27 -44.00 -29.55
C LEU A 15 -0.81 -44.17 -31.01
N SER A 16 -0.94 -45.38 -31.56
CA SER A 16 -0.65 -45.67 -32.97
C SER A 16 -1.56 -44.90 -33.94
N GLN A 17 -2.85 -44.78 -33.64
CA GLN A 17 -3.81 -44.03 -34.45
C GLN A 17 -3.51 -42.52 -34.39
N ILE A 18 -3.25 -42.00 -33.19
CA ILE A 18 -2.94 -40.59 -32.97
C ILE A 18 -1.66 -40.19 -33.71
N ARG A 19 -0.62 -41.04 -33.72
CA ARG A 19 0.60 -40.80 -34.51
C ARG A 19 0.30 -40.65 -36.00
N ASN A 20 -0.50 -41.57 -36.55
CA ASN A 20 -0.80 -41.60 -37.97
C ASN A 20 -1.68 -40.39 -38.38
N GLU A 21 -2.57 -39.93 -37.50
CA GLU A 21 -3.42 -38.76 -37.73
C GLU A 21 -2.66 -37.43 -37.58
N ALA A 22 -1.80 -37.32 -36.57
CA ALA A 22 -1.08 -36.07 -36.28
C ALA A 22 0.15 -35.85 -37.19
N GLY A 23 0.54 -36.86 -37.99
CA GLY A 23 1.77 -36.83 -38.79
C GLY A 23 3.03 -36.63 -37.95
N ALA A 24 2.95 -36.91 -36.65
CA ALA A 24 3.95 -36.52 -35.67
C ALA A 24 5.09 -37.53 -35.57
N ALA A 25 6.31 -37.01 -35.40
CA ALA A 25 7.55 -37.79 -35.29
C ALA A 25 7.78 -38.33 -33.86
N PHE A 26 6.76 -38.91 -33.21
CA PHE A 26 6.95 -39.60 -31.93
C PHE A 26 6.86 -41.11 -32.10
N ARG A 27 7.59 -41.83 -31.24
CA ARG A 27 7.66 -43.29 -31.26
C ARG A 27 6.72 -43.90 -30.20
N PRO A 28 5.63 -44.60 -30.58
CA PRO A 28 4.69 -45.18 -29.63
C PRO A 28 5.33 -46.24 -28.71
N ASP A 29 6.34 -46.96 -29.21
CA ASP A 29 7.12 -47.96 -28.47
C ASP A 29 8.06 -47.33 -27.43
N VAL A 30 8.46 -46.07 -27.64
CA VAL A 30 9.23 -45.29 -26.68
C VAL A 30 8.30 -44.79 -25.58
N LEU A 31 7.12 -44.25 -25.95
CA LEU A 31 6.10 -43.86 -24.98
C LEU A 31 5.67 -45.04 -24.09
N GLU A 32 5.45 -46.23 -24.63
CA GLU A 32 5.13 -47.42 -23.82
C GLU A 32 6.11 -47.65 -22.67
N LYS A 33 7.41 -47.47 -22.91
CA LYS A 33 8.45 -47.64 -21.89
C LYS A 33 8.44 -46.53 -20.82
N PHE A 34 8.02 -45.32 -21.19
CA PHE A 34 8.06 -44.15 -20.29
C PHE A 34 6.76 -43.93 -19.52
N ILE A 35 5.60 -44.25 -20.11
CA ILE A 35 4.28 -44.03 -19.50
C ILE A 35 3.50 -45.31 -19.22
N GLY A 36 4.07 -46.48 -19.55
CA GLY A 36 3.45 -47.79 -19.28
C GLY A 36 2.17 -48.06 -20.09
N LEU A 37 1.93 -47.30 -21.16
CA LEU A 37 0.75 -47.46 -22.02
C LEU A 37 1.16 -48.17 -23.31
N ALA A 38 0.64 -49.40 -23.49
CA ALA A 38 0.91 -50.15 -24.72
C ALA A 38 0.37 -49.38 -25.95
N PRO A 39 1.04 -49.42 -27.11
CA PRO A 39 0.69 -48.61 -28.29
C PRO A 39 -0.74 -48.78 -28.81
N ASN A 40 -1.33 -49.94 -28.54
CA ASN A 40 -2.67 -50.33 -28.97
C ASN A 40 -3.73 -50.16 -27.88
N THR A 41 -3.37 -49.58 -26.73
CA THR A 41 -4.32 -49.28 -25.65
C THR A 41 -5.22 -48.12 -26.09
N VAL A 42 -6.52 -48.31 -25.97
CA VAL A 42 -7.51 -47.25 -26.22
C VAL A 42 -7.48 -46.27 -25.05
N LEU A 43 -7.25 -44.99 -25.35
CA LEU A 43 -7.20 -43.94 -24.34
C LEU A 43 -8.60 -43.49 -23.94
N LYS A 44 -8.81 -43.22 -22.66
CA LYS A 44 -10.05 -42.60 -22.14
C LYS A 44 -9.85 -41.09 -21.98
N ALA A 45 -10.89 -40.28 -22.22
CA ALA A 45 -10.85 -38.86 -21.92
C ALA A 45 -10.48 -38.63 -20.43
N GLY A 46 -9.60 -37.65 -20.16
CA GLY A 46 -9.14 -37.34 -18.81
C GLY A 46 -8.24 -38.41 -18.18
N GLN A 47 -7.84 -39.44 -18.92
CA GLN A 47 -6.87 -40.42 -18.42
C GLN A 47 -5.51 -39.74 -18.25
N SER A 48 -5.08 -39.60 -17.00
CA SER A 48 -3.77 -39.07 -16.65
C SER A 48 -2.69 -40.14 -16.78
N PHE A 49 -1.51 -39.75 -17.23
CA PHE A 49 -0.32 -40.59 -17.27
C PHE A 49 0.92 -39.75 -16.98
N SER A 50 1.93 -40.36 -16.38
CA SER A 50 3.16 -39.69 -15.94
C SER A 50 4.38 -40.49 -16.36
N GLY A 51 5.45 -39.79 -16.70
CA GLY A 51 6.73 -40.40 -17.06
C GLY A 51 7.91 -39.46 -16.81
N ASP A 52 9.11 -40.04 -16.77
CA ASP A 52 10.36 -39.28 -16.79
C ASP A 52 10.82 -39.10 -18.23
N PHE A 53 10.52 -37.92 -18.77
CA PHE A 53 10.86 -37.52 -20.12
C PHE A 53 12.02 -36.53 -20.09
N ASP A 54 12.93 -36.64 -21.06
CA ASP A 54 13.85 -35.56 -21.37
C ASP A 54 13.08 -34.39 -22.02
N PRO A 55 13.12 -33.16 -21.46
CA PRO A 55 12.47 -31.99 -22.05
C PRO A 55 12.89 -31.68 -23.49
N GLY A 56 14.07 -32.14 -23.93
CA GLY A 56 14.56 -31.99 -25.30
C GLY A 56 14.06 -33.05 -26.29
N SER A 57 13.35 -34.09 -25.83
CA SER A 57 12.89 -35.18 -26.70
C SER A 57 11.68 -34.80 -27.55
N GLY A 58 11.58 -35.38 -28.75
CA GLY A 58 10.43 -35.18 -29.64
C GLY A 58 9.13 -35.72 -29.03
N GLU A 59 9.22 -36.78 -28.22
CA GLU A 59 8.12 -37.35 -27.45
C GLU A 59 7.57 -36.35 -26.42
N PHE A 60 8.44 -35.68 -25.66
CA PHE A 60 8.03 -34.66 -24.70
C PHE A 60 7.39 -33.45 -25.38
N GLN A 61 7.95 -32.99 -26.50
CA GLN A 61 7.39 -31.87 -27.28
C GLN A 61 6.02 -32.22 -27.88
N PHE A 62 5.85 -33.48 -28.32
CA PHE A 62 4.57 -33.97 -28.82
C PHE A 62 3.54 -34.06 -27.69
N LEU A 63 3.87 -34.69 -26.57
CA LEU A 63 2.96 -34.82 -25.44
C LEU A 63 2.59 -33.45 -24.85
N SER A 64 3.55 -32.53 -24.73
CA SER A 64 3.29 -31.17 -24.25
C SER A 64 2.46 -30.32 -25.22
N SER A 65 2.52 -30.58 -26.52
CA SER A 65 1.68 -29.84 -27.49
C SER A 65 0.29 -30.45 -27.69
N GLN A 66 0.15 -31.76 -27.51
CA GLN A 66 -1.06 -32.50 -27.90
C GLN A 66 -1.86 -33.04 -26.71
N PHE A 67 -1.19 -33.43 -25.62
CA PHE A 67 -1.74 -34.07 -24.43
C PHE A 67 -1.66 -33.19 -23.18
N ASP A 68 -1.35 -31.91 -23.38
CA ASP A 68 -1.35 -30.95 -22.30
C ASP A 68 -2.47 -29.92 -22.43
N PRO A 69 -3.74 -30.31 -22.16
CA PRO A 69 -4.79 -29.35 -21.89
C PRO A 69 -4.71 -28.80 -20.45
N GLY A 70 -3.90 -29.39 -19.56
CA GLY A 70 -3.77 -29.01 -18.16
C GLY A 70 -2.66 -27.99 -17.89
N GLY A 71 -1.44 -28.24 -18.38
CA GLY A 71 -0.28 -27.36 -18.20
C GLY A 71 -0.36 -26.09 -19.04
N THR A 72 -0.81 -26.12 -20.29
CA THR A 72 -0.96 -24.88 -21.10
C THR A 72 -2.13 -24.01 -20.67
N ALA A 73 -3.27 -24.59 -20.27
CA ALA A 73 -4.41 -23.80 -19.77
C ALA A 73 -4.15 -23.23 -18.37
N GLN A 74 -3.52 -24.01 -17.48
CA GLN A 74 -3.19 -23.57 -16.13
C GLN A 74 -2.01 -22.58 -16.11
N THR A 75 -1.02 -22.74 -17.00
CA THR A 75 0.03 -21.73 -17.20
C THR A 75 -0.50 -20.48 -17.92
N ALA A 76 -1.38 -20.59 -18.91
CA ALA A 76 -2.01 -19.44 -19.56
C ALA A 76 -2.98 -18.71 -18.62
N PHE A 77 -3.69 -19.44 -17.75
CA PHE A 77 -4.55 -18.87 -16.73
C PHE A 77 -3.73 -18.16 -15.65
N GLY A 78 -2.66 -18.79 -15.15
CA GLY A 78 -1.73 -18.14 -14.20
C GLY A 78 -1.02 -16.93 -14.81
N ALA A 79 -0.67 -16.97 -16.11
CA ALA A 79 -0.12 -15.81 -16.81
C ALA A 79 -1.12 -14.65 -16.90
N ARG A 80 -2.39 -14.93 -17.22
CA ARG A 80 -3.47 -13.92 -17.22
C ARG A 80 -3.72 -13.35 -15.83
N GLN A 81 -3.71 -14.18 -14.79
CA GLN A 81 -3.90 -13.72 -13.41
C GLN A 81 -2.75 -12.80 -12.95
N LYS A 82 -1.51 -13.15 -13.28
CA LYS A 82 -0.35 -12.28 -13.01
C LYS A 82 -0.43 -10.96 -13.77
N GLU A 83 -0.95 -10.96 -14.99
CA GLU A 83 -1.16 -9.74 -15.76
C GLU A 83 -2.28 -8.87 -15.14
N GLU A 84 -3.38 -9.47 -14.70
CA GLU A 84 -4.45 -8.79 -13.96
C GLU A 84 -3.93 -8.18 -12.65
N GLU A 85 -3.10 -8.92 -11.90
CA GLU A 85 -2.44 -8.45 -10.68
C GLU A 85 -1.53 -7.26 -10.98
N GLN A 86 -0.61 -7.41 -11.93
CA GLN A 86 0.32 -6.35 -12.29
C GLN A 86 -0.44 -5.13 -12.79
N GLY A 87 -1.52 -5.33 -13.54
CA GLY A 87 -2.44 -4.28 -13.97
C GLY A 87 -3.09 -3.56 -12.79
N PHE A 88 -3.64 -4.31 -11.83
CA PHE A 88 -4.25 -3.75 -10.62
C PHE A 88 -3.24 -2.99 -9.77
N LEU A 89 -2.08 -3.59 -9.48
CA LEU A 89 -1.02 -2.95 -8.70
C LEU A 89 -0.47 -1.72 -9.41
N THR A 90 -0.32 -1.75 -10.73
CA THR A 90 0.09 -0.60 -11.54
C THR A 90 -0.97 0.50 -11.51
N ALA A 91 -2.25 0.15 -11.64
CA ALA A 91 -3.35 1.10 -11.54
C ALA A 91 -3.43 1.73 -10.14
N LEU A 92 -3.29 0.93 -9.08
CA LEU A 92 -3.27 1.39 -7.69
C LEU A 92 -2.07 2.30 -7.41
N LYS A 93 -0.86 1.90 -7.85
CA LYS A 93 0.35 2.75 -7.79
C LYS A 93 0.13 4.05 -8.58
N GLY A 94 -0.53 3.99 -9.72
CA GLY A 94 -0.91 5.15 -10.53
C GLY A 94 -1.87 6.09 -9.80
N LYS A 95 -2.92 5.55 -9.16
CA LYS A 95 -3.85 6.32 -8.33
C LYS A 95 -3.14 6.99 -7.16
N ILE A 96 -2.31 6.24 -6.43
CA ILE A 96 -1.49 6.79 -5.32
C ILE A 96 -0.57 7.89 -5.86
N ALA A 97 0.17 7.64 -6.94
CA ALA A 97 1.07 8.63 -7.54
C ALA A 97 0.36 9.87 -8.09
N GLY A 98 -0.89 9.72 -8.55
CA GLY A 98 -1.74 10.80 -9.04
C GLY A 98 -2.34 11.67 -7.94
N GLN A 99 -2.31 11.22 -6.67
CA GLN A 99 -2.74 12.05 -5.55
C GLN A 99 -1.79 13.23 -5.35
N GLU A 100 -2.38 14.41 -5.11
CA GLU A 100 -1.62 15.60 -4.77
C GLU A 100 -0.82 15.36 -3.49
N LYS A 101 0.50 15.56 -3.57
CA LYS A 101 1.39 15.45 -2.41
C LYS A 101 1.05 16.47 -1.35
N LEU A 102 1.09 16.08 -0.08
CA LEU A 102 0.73 16.96 1.05
C LEU A 102 1.54 18.25 1.11
N GLY A 103 2.84 18.23 0.78
CA GLY A 103 3.65 19.45 0.72
C GLY A 103 3.16 20.44 -0.34
N VAL A 104 2.85 19.94 -1.54
CA VAL A 104 2.30 20.76 -2.65
C VAL A 104 0.92 21.29 -2.28
N ALA A 105 0.07 20.45 -1.69
CA ALA A 105 -1.23 20.87 -1.20
C ALA A 105 -1.11 21.95 -0.11
N ALA A 106 -0.15 21.80 0.82
CA ALA A 106 0.07 22.75 1.90
C ALA A 106 0.54 24.11 1.37
N GLU A 107 1.46 24.13 0.41
CA GLU A 107 1.90 25.36 -0.27
C GLU A 107 0.74 26.03 -1.03
N ARG A 108 -0.01 25.25 -1.81
CA ARG A 108 -1.16 25.75 -2.58
C ARG A 108 -2.26 26.29 -1.69
N ILE A 109 -2.63 25.57 -0.63
CA ILE A 109 -3.68 25.99 0.32
C ILE A 109 -3.18 27.16 1.17
N GLY A 110 -1.94 27.12 1.65
CA GLY A 110 -1.32 28.20 2.42
C GLY A 110 -1.21 29.49 1.63
N GLY A 111 -0.87 29.41 0.34
CA GLY A 111 -0.89 30.56 -0.58
C GLY A 111 -2.30 31.13 -0.78
N LYS A 112 -3.33 30.27 -0.88
CA LYS A 112 -4.73 30.71 -0.95
C LYS A 112 -5.23 31.37 0.34
N LEU A 113 -4.61 31.06 1.48
CA LEU A 113 -4.91 31.64 2.79
C LEU A 113 -4.02 32.86 3.12
N ASP A 114 -3.12 33.24 2.20
CA ASP A 114 -2.09 34.27 2.43
C ASP A 114 -1.29 34.07 3.72
N LEU A 115 -0.99 32.81 4.08
CA LEU A 115 -0.22 32.51 5.30
C LEU A 115 1.15 33.19 5.33
N PRO A 116 1.93 33.26 4.24
CA PRO A 116 3.19 34.00 4.25
C PRO A 116 3.00 35.47 4.63
N GLY A 117 1.99 36.14 4.05
CA GLY A 117 1.66 37.53 4.37
C GLY A 117 1.20 37.72 5.82
N LEU A 118 0.30 36.86 6.30
CA LEU A 118 -0.20 36.89 7.68
C LEU A 118 0.91 36.66 8.71
N ARG A 119 1.80 35.67 8.47
CA ARG A 119 2.95 35.39 9.34
C ARG A 119 3.92 36.57 9.37
N GLN A 120 4.23 37.15 8.22
CA GLN A 120 5.11 38.30 8.12
C GLN A 120 4.53 39.51 8.86
N SER A 121 3.23 39.79 8.67
CA SER A 121 2.55 40.89 9.36
C SER A 121 2.57 40.72 10.89
N ALA A 122 2.26 39.51 11.37
CA ALA A 122 2.32 39.21 12.80
C ALA A 122 3.74 39.36 13.37
N PHE A 123 4.76 38.91 12.63
CA PHE A 123 6.16 39.04 13.01
C PHE A 123 6.62 40.51 13.06
N ASP A 124 6.32 41.30 12.03
CA ASP A 124 6.72 42.70 11.92
C ASP A 124 6.08 43.57 13.01
N LEU A 125 4.79 43.37 13.28
CA LEU A 125 4.08 44.11 14.34
C LEU A 125 4.59 43.72 15.73
N THR A 126 4.88 42.44 15.95
CA THR A 126 5.45 41.96 17.22
C THR A 126 6.87 42.49 17.44
N THR A 127 7.69 42.53 16.38
CA THR A 127 9.05 43.08 16.42
C THR A 127 9.00 44.58 16.67
N THR A 128 8.11 45.30 15.97
CA THR A 128 7.90 46.73 16.19
C THR A 128 7.49 47.00 17.63
N LEU A 129 6.52 46.26 18.18
CA LEU A 129 6.06 46.39 19.56
C LEU A 129 7.20 46.20 20.58
N LYS A 130 8.07 45.21 20.37
CA LYS A 130 9.25 44.95 21.21
C LYS A 130 10.32 46.02 21.08
N GLY A 131 10.45 46.66 19.93
CA GLY A 131 11.43 47.72 19.66
C GLY A 131 11.06 49.11 20.17
N ILE A 132 9.79 49.36 20.53
CA ILE A 132 9.32 50.68 21.01
C ILE A 132 10.19 51.25 22.15
N PRO A 133 10.54 50.51 23.22
CA PRO A 133 11.31 51.07 24.32
C PRO A 133 12.68 51.59 23.89
N GLU A 134 13.40 50.83 23.06
CA GLU A 134 14.73 51.20 22.57
C GLU A 134 14.68 52.39 21.61
N ALA A 135 13.70 52.40 20.71
CA ALA A 135 13.49 53.51 19.78
C ALA A 135 13.14 54.82 20.52
N VAL A 136 12.24 54.76 21.51
CA VAL A 136 11.87 55.93 22.32
C VAL A 136 13.03 56.38 23.20
N LEU A 137 13.80 55.46 23.79
CA LEU A 137 15.00 55.80 24.58
C LEU A 137 16.05 56.51 23.72
N THR A 138 16.32 56.01 22.51
CA THR A 138 17.27 56.62 21.58
C THR A 138 16.83 58.03 21.20
N ALA A 139 15.57 58.20 20.76
CA ALA A 139 15.03 59.52 20.46
C ALA A 139 15.05 60.45 21.69
N SER A 140 14.74 59.94 22.89
CA SER A 140 14.68 60.76 24.10
C SER A 140 16.02 61.35 24.53
N LYS A 141 17.13 60.66 24.25
CA LYS A 141 18.49 61.17 24.49
C LYS A 141 18.80 62.40 23.64
N GLU A 142 18.25 62.47 22.43
CA GLU A 142 18.42 63.61 21.53
C GLU A 142 17.58 64.82 21.93
N PHE A 143 16.42 64.59 22.56
CA PHE A 143 15.47 65.66 22.94
C PHE A 143 15.47 66.04 24.43
N GLY A 144 16.31 65.42 25.26
CA GLY A 144 16.43 65.75 26.69
C GLY A 144 15.17 65.47 27.52
N LEU A 145 14.39 64.45 27.17
CA LEU A 145 13.14 64.12 27.87
C LEU A 145 13.39 63.53 29.26
N SER A 146 12.52 63.85 30.21
CA SER A 146 12.55 63.26 31.56
C SER A 146 12.04 61.80 31.56
N ALA A 147 12.49 61.00 32.53
CA ALA A 147 12.10 59.59 32.64
C ALA A 147 10.57 59.34 32.67
N PRO A 148 9.75 60.13 33.39
CA PRO A 148 8.28 59.96 33.36
C PRO A 148 7.67 60.22 31.97
N GLN A 149 8.21 61.19 31.22
CA GLN A 149 7.74 61.50 29.86
C GLN A 149 8.09 60.37 28.88
N ILE A 150 9.27 59.76 29.02
CA ILE A 150 9.69 58.59 28.25
C ILE A 150 8.72 57.42 28.49
N GLN A 151 8.42 57.13 29.76
CA GLN A 151 7.49 56.05 30.12
C GLN A 151 6.08 56.28 29.58
N GLY A 152 5.56 57.51 29.69
CA GLY A 152 4.25 57.86 29.12
C GLY A 152 4.20 57.67 27.61
N ARG A 153 5.27 58.05 26.90
CA ARG A 153 5.36 57.87 25.44
C ARG A 153 5.44 56.39 25.06
N ILE A 154 6.28 55.60 25.74
CA ILE A 154 6.35 54.14 25.54
C ILE A 154 4.97 53.51 25.75
N ALA A 155 4.29 53.83 26.86
CA ALA A 155 2.97 53.28 27.16
C ALA A 155 1.94 53.65 26.09
N SER A 156 1.95 54.90 25.60
CA SER A 156 1.02 55.34 24.54
C SER A 156 1.26 54.63 23.20
N GLU A 157 2.53 54.44 22.82
CA GLU A 157 2.89 53.76 21.57
C GLU A 157 2.61 52.26 21.66
N GLN A 158 2.91 51.65 22.81
CA GLN A 158 2.56 50.25 23.08
C GLN A 158 1.04 50.06 23.06
N ALA A 159 0.26 50.94 23.69
CA ALA A 159 -1.21 50.87 23.69
C ALA A 159 -1.79 50.99 22.26
N ARG A 160 -1.12 51.73 21.37
CA ARG A 160 -1.53 51.86 19.96
C ARG A 160 -1.22 50.63 19.12
N ILE A 161 -0.05 50.01 19.31
CA ILE A 161 0.44 48.91 18.46
C ILE A 161 0.02 47.54 18.98
N ALA A 162 -0.06 47.36 20.30
CA ALA A 162 -0.41 46.09 20.94
C ALA A 162 -1.70 45.43 20.40
N PRO A 163 -2.85 46.12 20.27
CA PRO A 163 -4.06 45.47 19.76
C PRO A 163 -3.92 45.01 18.31
N ARG A 164 -3.17 45.75 17.47
CA ARG A 164 -2.92 45.37 16.08
C ARG A 164 -1.98 44.16 15.99
N ALA A 165 -0.96 44.11 16.83
CA ALA A 165 -0.06 42.95 16.90
C ALA A 165 -0.81 41.69 17.38
N GLN A 166 -1.72 41.83 18.35
CA GLN A 166 -2.57 40.74 18.82
C GLN A 166 -3.52 40.25 17.71
N GLU A 167 -4.19 41.17 17.00
CA GLU A 167 -5.07 40.83 15.89
C GLU A 167 -4.33 40.11 14.76
N ALA A 168 -3.17 40.63 14.33
CA ALA A 168 -2.36 39.99 13.29
C ALA A 168 -1.90 38.59 13.71
N THR A 169 -1.51 38.41 14.97
CA THR A 169 -1.15 37.09 15.51
C THR A 169 -2.35 36.12 15.49
N ALA A 170 -3.53 36.60 15.90
CA ALA A 170 -4.75 35.80 15.87
C ALA A 170 -5.17 35.41 14.44
N GLN A 171 -5.04 36.33 13.48
CA GLN A 171 -5.33 36.06 12.07
C GLN A 171 -4.36 35.02 11.48
N ALA A 172 -3.06 35.13 11.78
CA ALA A 172 -2.08 34.12 11.38
C ALA A 172 -2.41 32.75 11.97
N GLN A 173 -2.70 32.68 13.27
CA GLN A 173 -3.08 31.42 13.95
C GLN A 173 -4.37 30.81 13.37
N PHE A 174 -5.38 31.63 13.07
CA PHE A 174 -6.60 31.16 12.41
C PHE A 174 -6.29 30.58 11.03
N GLY A 175 -5.44 31.26 10.26
CA GLY A 175 -4.97 30.75 8.98
C GLY A 175 -4.32 29.37 9.10
N GLU A 176 -3.43 29.17 10.08
CA GLU A 176 -2.80 27.86 10.32
C GLU A 176 -3.83 26.78 10.65
N ALA A 177 -4.81 27.09 11.51
CA ALA A 177 -5.86 26.15 11.87
C ALA A 177 -6.72 25.77 10.65
N GLU A 178 -7.04 26.74 9.79
CA GLU A 178 -7.80 26.52 8.57
C GLU A 178 -7.00 25.73 7.52
N LEU A 179 -5.68 25.96 7.40
CA LEU A 179 -4.79 25.12 6.61
C LEU A 179 -4.84 23.68 7.08
N GLY A 180 -4.69 23.45 8.38
CA GLY A 180 -4.76 22.12 8.98
C GLY A 180 -6.09 21.43 8.71
N ARG A 181 -7.21 22.15 8.85
CA ARG A 181 -8.55 21.63 8.56
C ARG A 181 -8.69 21.22 7.09
N ARG A 182 -8.23 22.07 6.15
CA ARG A 182 -8.33 21.80 4.70
C ARG A 182 -7.42 20.65 4.27
N LEU A 183 -6.21 20.56 4.82
CA LEU A 183 -5.33 19.42 4.58
C LEU A 183 -5.93 18.12 5.12
N GLY A 184 -6.54 18.15 6.32
CA GLY A 184 -7.24 16.99 6.88
C GLY A 184 -8.40 16.52 6.00
N LEU A 185 -9.20 17.44 5.44
CA LEU A 185 -10.26 17.10 4.50
C LEU A 185 -9.72 16.48 3.21
N LEU A 186 -8.63 17.03 2.65
CA LEU A 186 -7.98 16.48 1.47
C LEU A 186 -7.50 15.04 1.70
N ILE A 187 -6.87 14.78 2.85
CA ILE A 187 -6.43 13.42 3.24
C ILE A 187 -7.63 12.49 3.35
N ALA A 188 -8.74 12.95 3.96
CA ALA A 188 -9.96 12.17 4.08
C ALA A 188 -10.57 11.83 2.70
N GLU A 189 -10.57 12.77 1.76
CA GLU A 189 -11.03 12.53 0.38
C GLU A 189 -10.12 11.53 -0.35
N GLN A 190 -8.81 11.74 -0.31
CA GLN A 190 -7.82 10.84 -0.92
C GLN A 190 -7.91 9.41 -0.35
N SER A 191 -8.09 9.26 0.96
CA SER A 191 -8.27 7.95 1.59
C SER A 191 -9.58 7.29 1.17
N LYS A 192 -10.68 8.05 1.08
CA LYS A 192 -11.98 7.56 0.62
C LYS A 192 -11.92 7.05 -0.83
N GLU A 193 -11.16 7.71 -1.69
CA GLU A 193 -10.94 7.29 -3.09
C GLU A 193 -10.19 5.97 -3.19
N LEU A 194 -9.20 5.74 -2.34
CA LEU A 194 -8.39 4.51 -2.35
C LEU A 194 -9.03 3.36 -1.57
N ARG A 195 -9.93 3.65 -0.64
CA ARG A 195 -10.60 2.67 0.21
C ARG A 195 -11.18 1.46 -0.55
N PRO A 196 -11.95 1.60 -1.65
CA PRO A 196 -12.50 0.43 -2.35
C PRO A 196 -11.40 -0.49 -2.91
N ASP A 197 -10.26 0.05 -3.32
CA ASP A 197 -9.17 -0.77 -3.84
C ASP A 197 -8.50 -1.57 -2.70
N PHE A 198 -8.30 -0.95 -1.53
CA PHE A 198 -7.67 -1.60 -0.37
C PHE A 198 -8.60 -2.57 0.38
N GLU A 199 -9.86 -2.22 0.57
CA GLU A 199 -10.79 -3.02 1.38
C GLU A 199 -11.45 -4.14 0.57
N ALA A 200 -11.81 -3.88 -0.69
CA ALA A 200 -12.58 -4.84 -1.48
C ALA A 200 -11.70 -5.66 -2.43
N GLN A 201 -10.77 -5.03 -3.15
CA GLN A 201 -10.06 -5.70 -4.25
C GLN A 201 -8.76 -6.35 -3.79
N LEU A 202 -7.98 -5.66 -2.95
CA LEU A 202 -6.67 -6.16 -2.52
C LEU A 202 -6.74 -7.51 -1.78
N PRO A 203 -7.64 -7.74 -0.79
CA PRO A 203 -7.69 -9.01 -0.08
C PRO A 203 -8.10 -10.17 -0.99
N LEU A 204 -9.02 -9.92 -1.93
CA LEU A 204 -9.45 -10.93 -2.91
C LEU A 204 -8.31 -11.33 -3.85
N LEU A 205 -7.47 -10.36 -4.22
CA LEU A 205 -6.34 -10.59 -5.09
C LEU A 205 -5.23 -11.36 -4.37
N GLN A 206 -4.92 -10.96 -3.13
CA GLN A 206 -3.96 -11.67 -2.27
C GLN A 206 -4.40 -13.11 -1.98
N ASP A 207 -5.69 -13.31 -1.68
CA ASP A 207 -6.27 -14.64 -1.48
C ASP A 207 -6.11 -15.51 -2.73
N ARG A 208 -6.51 -14.99 -3.90
CA ARG A 208 -6.40 -15.70 -5.17
C ARG A 208 -4.96 -16.15 -5.46
N LEU A 209 -3.99 -15.26 -5.27
CA LEU A 209 -2.57 -15.56 -5.49
C LEU A 209 -2.05 -16.60 -4.51
N ALA A 210 -2.43 -16.51 -3.24
CA ALA A 210 -2.03 -17.48 -2.24
C ALA A 210 -2.56 -18.88 -2.60
N ARG A 211 -3.81 -18.97 -3.08
CA ARG A 211 -4.41 -20.23 -3.56
C ARG A 211 -3.74 -20.75 -4.82
N GLU A 212 -3.34 -19.88 -5.75
CA GLU A 212 -2.60 -20.27 -6.95
C GLU A 212 -1.23 -20.84 -6.58
N GLN A 213 -0.48 -20.16 -5.71
CA GLN A 213 0.88 -20.56 -5.33
C GLN A 213 0.92 -21.86 -4.52
N SER A 214 -0.06 -22.06 -3.63
CA SER A 214 -0.16 -23.25 -2.78
C SER A 214 -0.92 -24.40 -3.42
N ASN A 215 -1.63 -24.16 -4.53
CA ASN A 215 -2.59 -25.07 -5.14
C ASN A 215 -3.72 -25.51 -4.16
N TYR A 216 -3.98 -24.72 -3.11
CA TYR A 216 -5.04 -24.98 -2.13
C TYR A 216 -6.32 -24.22 -2.50
N GLN A 217 -7.09 -24.83 -3.40
CA GLN A 217 -8.32 -24.25 -3.94
C GLN A 217 -9.53 -24.42 -2.99
N GLN A 218 -10.63 -23.73 -3.30
CA GLN A 218 -11.87 -23.79 -2.50
C GLN A 218 -12.40 -25.22 -2.35
N ASP A 219 -12.27 -26.06 -3.37
CA ASP A 219 -12.74 -27.45 -3.32
C ASP A 219 -11.97 -28.27 -2.28
N LYS A 220 -10.66 -28.06 -2.18
CA LYS A 220 -9.80 -28.71 -1.18
C LYS A 220 -10.12 -28.23 0.24
N GLN A 221 -10.43 -26.95 0.39
CA GLN A 221 -10.89 -26.38 1.66
C GLN A 221 -12.23 -26.98 2.09
N ASN A 222 -13.18 -27.11 1.15
CA ASN A 222 -14.48 -27.74 1.41
C ASN A 222 -14.32 -29.22 1.76
N GLU A 223 -13.43 -29.93 1.05
CA GLU A 223 -13.11 -31.34 1.31
C GLU A 223 -12.52 -31.52 2.72
N LEU A 224 -11.53 -30.71 3.10
CA LEU A 224 -10.95 -30.74 4.43
C LEU A 224 -12.00 -30.46 5.51
N THR A 225 -12.83 -29.42 5.29
CA THR A 225 -13.91 -29.05 6.22
C THR A 225 -14.90 -30.20 6.41
N LEU A 226 -15.29 -30.88 5.33
CA LEU A 226 -16.20 -32.02 5.38
C LEU A 226 -15.60 -33.20 6.15
N LEU A 227 -14.33 -33.55 5.86
CA LEU A 227 -13.62 -34.64 6.54
C LEU A 227 -13.49 -34.37 8.04
N LEU A 228 -13.07 -33.16 8.41
CA LEU A 228 -12.98 -32.73 9.81
C LEU A 228 -14.35 -32.72 10.49
N THR A 229 -15.40 -32.30 9.79
CA THR A 229 -16.78 -32.33 10.30
C THR A 229 -17.22 -33.76 10.60
N ASN A 230 -17.02 -34.70 9.66
CA ASN A 230 -17.35 -36.11 9.85
C ASN A 230 -16.59 -36.71 11.05
N MET A 231 -15.30 -36.40 11.18
CA MET A 231 -14.50 -36.82 12.34
C MET A 231 -15.04 -36.26 13.67
N SER A 232 -15.43 -34.97 13.68
CA SER A 232 -15.97 -34.32 14.89
C SER A 232 -17.34 -34.87 15.32
N GLN A 233 -18.12 -35.38 14.37
CA GLN A 233 -19.42 -36.01 14.63
C GLN A 233 -19.30 -37.47 15.09
N GLY A 234 -18.08 -37.98 15.26
CA GLY A 234 -17.82 -39.32 15.76
C GLY A 234 -17.95 -40.43 14.71
N PHE A 235 -18.02 -40.08 13.42
CA PHE A 235 -17.87 -41.07 12.37
C PHE A 235 -16.43 -41.61 12.38
N GLN A 236 -16.29 -42.93 12.29
CA GLN A 236 -14.96 -43.57 12.23
C GLN A 236 -14.31 -43.21 10.90
N ALA A 237 -13.30 -42.33 10.94
CA ALA A 237 -12.48 -42.01 9.77
C ALA A 237 -11.66 -43.23 9.37
N SER A 238 -11.65 -43.55 8.08
CA SER A 238 -10.77 -44.57 7.55
C SER A 238 -9.30 -44.08 7.56
N GLN A 239 -8.34 -45.00 7.46
CA GLN A 239 -6.92 -44.61 7.35
C GLN A 239 -6.68 -43.72 6.12
N ALA A 240 -7.38 -43.97 5.02
CA ALA A 240 -7.31 -43.14 3.82
C ALA A 240 -7.83 -41.71 4.07
N ASP A 241 -8.90 -41.56 4.87
CA ASP A 241 -9.42 -40.24 5.25
C ASP A 241 -8.41 -39.48 6.11
N LEU A 242 -7.78 -40.15 7.08
CA LEU A 242 -6.74 -39.56 7.92
C LEU A 242 -5.52 -39.12 7.09
N ASP A 243 -5.08 -39.96 6.15
CA ASP A 243 -3.98 -39.63 5.25
C ASP A 243 -4.34 -38.44 4.34
N ARG A 244 -5.58 -38.38 3.85
CA ARG A 244 -6.10 -37.26 3.04
C ARG A 244 -6.19 -35.97 3.84
N VAL A 245 -6.69 -36.01 5.07
CA VAL A 245 -6.72 -34.86 5.99
C VAL A 245 -5.31 -34.33 6.23
N ASN A 246 -4.33 -35.21 6.46
CA ASN A 246 -2.93 -34.80 6.67
C ASN A 246 -2.32 -34.12 5.44
N ILE A 247 -2.68 -34.57 4.22
CA ILE A 247 -2.23 -33.91 2.98
C ILE A 247 -2.87 -32.53 2.87
N LEU A 248 -4.19 -32.45 2.99
CA LEU A 248 -4.94 -31.19 2.87
C LEU A 248 -4.51 -30.17 3.94
N ALA A 249 -4.23 -30.59 5.17
CA ALA A 249 -3.74 -29.71 6.23
C ALA A 249 -2.33 -29.15 5.94
N ARG A 250 -1.46 -29.92 5.27
CA ARG A 250 -0.15 -29.40 4.83
C ARG A 250 -0.30 -28.38 3.71
N GLU A 251 -1.21 -28.64 2.77
CA GLU A 251 -1.52 -27.69 1.70
C GLU A 251 -2.15 -26.40 2.24
N GLU A 252 -3.03 -26.50 3.24
CA GLU A 252 -3.59 -25.35 3.95
C GLU A 252 -2.50 -24.52 4.65
N SER A 253 -1.57 -25.17 5.36
CA SER A 253 -0.45 -24.46 5.98
C SER A 253 0.45 -23.78 4.93
N ALA A 254 0.65 -24.40 3.77
CA ALA A 254 1.39 -23.78 2.66
C ALA A 254 0.65 -22.56 2.09
N TYR A 255 -0.69 -22.62 1.98
CA TYR A 255 -1.53 -21.48 1.61
C TYR A 255 -1.41 -20.32 2.58
N GLU A 256 -1.47 -20.57 3.90
CA GLU A 256 -1.33 -19.53 4.92
C GLU A 256 0.03 -18.83 4.83
N GLN A 257 1.11 -19.60 4.69
CA GLN A 257 2.46 -19.06 4.51
C GLN A 257 2.59 -18.24 3.22
N SER A 258 1.98 -18.70 2.13
CA SER A 258 1.94 -17.97 0.86
C SER A 258 1.19 -16.65 1.00
N LEU A 259 0.02 -16.67 1.65
CA LEU A 259 -0.79 -15.49 1.90
C LEU A 259 -0.02 -14.45 2.72
N GLU A 260 0.70 -14.88 3.76
CA GLU A 260 1.52 -13.98 4.58
C GLU A 260 2.66 -13.33 3.77
N LYS A 261 3.37 -14.12 2.96
CA LYS A 261 4.44 -13.59 2.08
C LYS A 261 3.91 -12.57 1.07
N ILE A 262 2.77 -12.87 0.44
CA ILE A 262 2.12 -11.99 -0.53
C ILE A 262 1.67 -10.68 0.14
N LYS A 263 1.04 -10.78 1.31
CA LYS A 263 0.67 -9.61 2.13
C LYS A 263 1.88 -8.73 2.42
N PHE A 264 2.96 -9.34 2.95
CA PHE A 264 4.18 -8.63 3.28
C PHE A 264 4.78 -7.90 2.05
N SER A 265 4.93 -8.59 0.93
CA SER A 265 5.49 -8.00 -0.30
C SER A 265 4.62 -6.90 -0.88
N THR A 266 3.29 -7.06 -0.81
CA THR A 266 2.35 -6.04 -1.26
C THR A 266 2.44 -4.80 -0.37
N ASP A 267 2.45 -4.99 0.96
CA ASP A 267 2.57 -3.91 1.93
C ASP A 267 3.89 -3.15 1.78
N GLU A 268 4.99 -3.86 1.55
CA GLU A 268 6.31 -3.26 1.25
C GLU A 268 6.25 -2.42 -0.03
N SER A 269 5.72 -2.96 -1.12
CA SER A 269 5.53 -2.22 -2.39
C SER A 269 4.66 -0.97 -2.23
N LEU A 270 3.65 -1.03 -1.37
CA LEU A 270 2.77 0.10 -1.07
C LEU A 270 3.46 1.13 -0.17
N ARG A 271 4.24 0.68 0.80
CA ARG A 271 5.08 1.56 1.64
C ARG A 271 6.11 2.28 0.80
N GLU A 272 6.77 1.61 -0.15
CA GLU A 272 7.69 2.26 -1.08
C GLU A 272 6.99 3.31 -1.94
N ALA A 273 5.79 3.01 -2.46
CA ALA A 273 5.01 3.98 -3.23
C ALA A 273 4.64 5.23 -2.40
N LYS A 274 4.31 5.05 -1.12
CA LYS A 274 4.04 6.15 -0.17
C LYS A 274 5.31 6.89 0.27
N GLY A 275 6.40 6.17 0.54
CA GLY A 275 7.69 6.73 0.95
C GLY A 275 8.39 7.49 -0.17
N LEU A 276 8.22 7.07 -1.43
CA LEU A 276 8.64 7.84 -2.61
C LEU A 276 7.84 9.13 -2.76
N GLN A 277 6.59 9.18 -2.28
CA GLN A 277 5.81 10.41 -2.18
C GLN A 277 6.40 11.36 -1.13
N GLU A 278 6.79 10.84 0.04
CA GLU A 278 7.45 11.61 1.11
C GLU A 278 8.83 12.14 0.66
N LEU A 279 9.68 11.29 0.10
CA LEU A 279 11.04 11.64 -0.35
C LEU A 279 11.06 12.62 -1.53
N LYS A 280 10.11 12.49 -2.47
CA LYS A 280 9.92 13.48 -3.55
C LYS A 280 9.14 14.72 -3.10
N GLY A 281 8.64 14.77 -1.86
CA GLY A 281 8.10 15.95 -1.20
C GLY A 281 9.14 16.66 -0.34
N THR A 282 10.15 15.94 0.15
CA THR A 282 11.31 16.48 0.88
C THR A 282 12.45 16.96 -0.02
N GLY A 283 12.21 17.12 -1.33
CA GLY A 283 13.09 17.87 -2.21
C GLY A 283 13.17 19.33 -1.74
N ALA A 284 14.11 19.62 -0.85
CA ALA A 284 14.58 20.94 -0.41
C ALA A 284 13.59 21.93 0.28
N GLY A 285 12.32 21.58 0.54
CA GLY A 285 11.37 22.53 1.18
C GLY A 285 10.58 22.04 2.41
N ALA A 286 10.29 20.74 2.53
CA ALA A 286 9.31 20.26 3.52
C ALA A 286 9.87 19.86 4.90
N SER A 287 11.18 19.60 5.03
CA SER A 287 11.80 19.25 6.33
C SER A 287 11.84 20.42 7.32
N ASP A 288 11.47 21.61 6.87
CA ASP A 288 11.39 22.81 7.69
C ASP A 288 9.97 23.06 8.21
N ILE A 289 8.92 22.67 7.49
CA ILE A 289 7.54 22.92 7.92
C ILE A 289 7.20 22.14 9.21
N GLY A 290 7.70 20.91 9.37
CA GLY A 290 7.54 20.14 10.62
C GLY A 290 8.30 20.72 11.82
N LYS A 291 9.36 21.51 11.59
CA LYS A 291 10.08 22.23 12.66
C LYS A 291 9.40 23.53 13.06
N TYR A 292 8.61 24.13 12.15
CA TYR A 292 7.80 25.33 12.45
C TYR A 292 6.42 25.02 13.07
N PHE A 293 5.98 23.76 13.06
CA PHE A 293 4.70 23.31 13.65
C PHE A 293 4.81 22.62 15.01
N GLN A 294 6.02 22.47 15.59
CA GLN A 294 6.06 22.40 17.04
C GLN A 294 5.64 23.77 17.53
N PRO A 295 4.51 23.92 18.26
CA PRO A 295 4.30 25.14 19.02
C PRO A 295 5.57 25.25 19.85
N GLN A 296 6.37 26.30 19.60
CA GLN A 296 7.33 26.72 20.60
C GLN A 296 6.49 26.79 21.86
N GLN A 297 6.71 25.86 22.79
CA GLN A 297 6.30 26.06 24.15
C GLN A 297 6.90 27.42 24.46
N THR A 298 6.04 28.43 24.47
CA THR A 298 6.35 29.75 24.99
C THR A 298 6.86 29.45 26.39
N GLN A 299 8.18 29.35 26.52
CA GLN A 299 8.84 29.42 27.80
C GLN A 299 8.29 30.69 28.40
N GLY A 300 7.58 30.50 29.51
CA GLY A 300 6.64 31.47 30.03
C GLY A 300 7.24 32.85 29.99
N ILE A 301 6.53 33.77 29.34
CA ILE A 301 6.65 35.18 29.70
C ILE A 301 6.22 35.20 31.17
N GLN A 302 7.20 35.09 32.06
CA GLN A 302 7.00 35.38 33.46
C GLN A 302 6.48 36.81 33.50
N SER A 303 5.20 36.93 33.81
CA SER A 303 4.56 38.19 34.16
C SER A 303 5.34 38.78 35.35
N LEU A 304 6.31 39.64 35.04
CA LEU A 304 6.84 40.62 35.98
C LEU A 304 5.71 41.60 36.28
N TRP A 305 4.86 41.21 37.23
CA TRP A 305 3.95 42.13 37.90
C TRP A 305 4.82 43.15 38.64
N ILE A 306 4.80 44.37 38.11
CA ILE A 306 5.23 45.57 38.82
C ILE A 306 4.31 45.68 40.04
N SER A 307 4.85 45.35 41.22
CA SER A 307 4.20 45.58 42.50
C SER A 307 4.33 47.06 42.86
N PRO A 308 3.23 47.82 43.06
CA PRO A 308 3.32 49.18 43.53
C PRO A 308 3.62 49.18 45.04
N TYR A 309 4.72 49.82 45.41
CA TYR A 309 4.99 50.30 46.75
C TYR A 309 3.77 51.07 47.30
N LEU A 310 3.24 50.61 48.43
CA LEU A 310 2.31 51.37 49.26
C LEU A 310 2.95 51.50 50.65
N ASN A 311 3.37 52.72 50.94
CA ASN A 311 3.75 53.19 52.27
C ASN A 311 2.55 53.04 53.23
N GLN A 312 2.78 52.39 54.37
CA GLN A 312 2.36 52.85 55.70
C GLN A 312 3.50 52.54 56.68
#